data_AF-A0A1H8ZB58-F1
#
_entry.id   AF-A0A1H8ZB58-F1
#
_cell.length_a   1.000
_cell.length_b   1.000
_cell.length_c   1.000
_cell.angle_alpha   90.00
_cell.angle_beta   90.00
_cell.angle_gamma   90.00
#
_symmetry.space_group_name_H-M   'P 1'
#
loop_
_entity.id
_entity.type
_entity.pdbx_description
1 polymer ?
#
loop_
_entity_poly.entity_id
_entity_poly.type
_entity_poly.pdbx_seq_one_letter_code
_entity_poly.pdbx_strand_id
1 'polypeptide(L)' 'MVPWRMKMHEVATKAVACPHCGENASVSPPGEGTDVKVRRSVAAFGEYTTVTCSQGHTYWVYFC' A
#
# COMPACT_ATOMS: atom_id res chain seq x y z
N MET A 1 -6.86 26.77 -24.00
CA MET A 1 -7.78 25.61 -24.00
C MET A 1 -7.12 24.51 -23.17
N VAL A 2 -7.84 24.09 -22.13
CA VAL A 2 -7.69 22.92 -21.24
C VAL A 2 -6.68 21.80 -21.63
N PRO A 3 -6.20 21.00 -20.67
CA PRO A 3 -5.86 21.32 -19.27
C PRO A 3 -4.63 20.52 -18.76
N TRP A 4 -4.20 20.83 -17.53
CA TRP A 4 -3.51 19.93 -16.60
C TRP A 4 -2.48 18.96 -17.19
N ARG A 5 -1.19 19.33 -17.05
CA ARG A 5 -0.10 18.37 -16.86
C ARG A 5 -0.57 17.41 -15.77
N MET A 6 -1.02 16.24 -16.18
CA MET A 6 -1.25 15.11 -15.31
C MET A 6 0.08 14.89 -14.63
N LYS A 7 0.15 15.31 -13.37
CA LYS A 7 1.19 14.87 -12.46
C LYS A 7 0.91 13.37 -12.37
N MET A 8 1.56 12.60 -13.24
CA MET A 8 1.82 11.20 -12.98
C MET A 8 2.55 11.25 -11.66
N HIS A 9 1.79 11.17 -10.55
CA HIS A 9 2.34 10.73 -9.29
C HIS A 9 2.89 9.37 -9.67
N GLU A 10 4.20 9.32 -9.88
CA GLU A 10 4.91 8.08 -10.06
C GLU A 10 4.50 7.26 -8.85
N VAL A 11 3.64 6.26 -9.08
CA VAL A 11 3.03 5.51 -8.00
C VAL A 11 4.16 4.63 -7.49
N ALA A 12 4.93 5.19 -6.55
CA ALA A 12 6.14 4.59 -6.03
C ALA A 12 5.75 3.27 -5.38
N THR A 13 5.94 2.17 -6.11
CA THR A 13 5.44 0.87 -5.69
C THR A 13 6.40 0.32 -4.65
N LYS A 14 5.92 0.08 -3.43
CA LYS A 14 6.71 -0.50 -2.34
C LYS A 14 6.42 -1.99 -2.22
N ALA A 15 7.48 -2.78 -2.06
CA ALA A 15 7.36 -4.18 -1.69
C ALA A 15 7.08 -4.30 -0.18
N VAL A 16 5.99 -4.97 0.18
CA VAL A 16 5.61 -5.29 1.56
C VAL A 16 5.58 -6.80 1.72
N ALA A 17 6.14 -7.30 2.82
CA ALA A 17 6.08 -8.73 3.12
C ALA A 17 4.76 -9.08 3.80
N CYS A 18 4.12 -10.16 3.35
CA CYS A 18 2.94 -10.71 3.99
C CYS A 18 3.31 -11.19 5.40
N PRO A 19 2.59 -10.78 6.46
CA PRO A 19 2.91 -11.17 7.83
C PRO A 19 2.54 -12.62 8.15
N HIS A 20 1.88 -13.34 7.22
CA HIS A 20 1.47 -14.74 7.38
C HIS A 20 2.42 -15.72 6.72
N CYS A 21 2.80 -15.48 5.46
CA CYS A 21 3.64 -16.39 4.67
C CYS A 21 5.02 -15.80 4.31
N GLY A 22 5.26 -14.52 4.57
CA GLY A 22 6.50 -13.83 4.19
C GLY A 22 6.59 -13.45 2.72
N GLU A 23 5.59 -13.79 1.89
CA GLU A 23 5.57 -13.46 0.46
C GLU A 23 5.51 -11.94 0.24
N ASN A 24 6.32 -11.44 -0.68
CA ASN A 24 6.37 -10.03 -1.04
C ASN A 24 5.18 -9.68 -1.94
N ALA A 25 4.37 -8.71 -1.54
CA ALA A 25 3.39 -8.08 -2.42
C ALA A 25 3.79 -6.64 -2.72
N SER A 26 3.38 -6.16 -3.87
CA SER A 26 3.60 -4.79 -4.30
C SER A 26 2.40 -3.94 -3.93
N VAL A 27 2.62 -2.85 -3.20
CA VAL A 27 1.59 -1.86 -2.88
C VAL A 27 1.96 -0.50 -3.42
N SER A 28 0.93 0.25 -3.76
CA SER A 28 1.02 1.60 -4.32
C SER A 28 0.61 2.61 -3.24
N PRO A 29 1.54 3.12 -2.41
CA PRO A 29 1.26 4.23 -1.52
C PRO A 29 0.88 5.50 -2.31
N PRO A 30 0.10 6.40 -1.70
CA PRO A 30 -0.38 7.63 -2.34
C PRO A 30 0.74 8.67 -2.61
N GLY A 31 1.92 8.50 -2.01
CA GLY A 31 3.06 9.41 -2.17
C GLY A 31 4.42 8.71 -2.08
N GLU A 32 5.39 9.27 -2.79
CA GLU A 32 6.79 8.88 -2.65
C GLU A 32 7.31 9.31 -1.27
N GLY A 33 7.90 8.38 -0.53
CA GLY A 33 8.37 8.62 0.84
C GLY A 33 7.35 8.32 1.94
N THR A 34 6.09 7.98 1.61
CA THR A 34 5.11 7.52 2.60
C THR A 34 5.59 6.24 3.29
N ASP A 35 5.60 6.23 4.63
CA ASP A 35 5.97 5.06 5.41
C ASP A 35 4.86 4.01 5.33
N VAL A 36 5.25 2.75 5.14
CA VAL A 36 4.29 1.64 5.00
C VAL A 36 4.41 0.72 6.21
N LYS A 37 3.34 0.62 6.99
CA LYS A 37 3.26 -0.28 8.14
C LYS A 37 2.27 -1.40 7.86
N VAL A 38 2.80 -2.60 7.70
CA VAL A 38 2.00 -3.81 7.55
C VAL A 38 1.43 -4.23 8.91
N ARG A 39 0.12 -4.41 8.99
CA ARG A 39 -0.58 -4.91 10.17
C ARG A 39 -1.54 -6.04 9.82
N ARG A 40 -1.69 -6.96 10.76
CA ARG A 40 -2.62 -8.11 10.69
C ARG A 40 -4.05 -7.76 11.12
N SER A 41 -4.30 -6.50 11.49
CA SER A 41 -5.60 -6.06 11.99
C SER A 41 -5.89 -4.66 11.50
N VAL A 42 -7.17 -4.38 11.23
CA VAL A 42 -7.62 -3.05 10.85
C VAL A 42 -7.67 -2.16 12.10
N ALA A 43 -6.96 -1.03 12.06
CA ALA A 43 -7.13 0.07 12.99
C ALA A 43 -8.41 0.85 12.69
N ALA A 44 -9.03 1.41 13.72
CA ALA A 44 -10.24 2.22 13.58
C ALA A 44 -10.02 3.56 12.85
N PHE A 45 -8.76 4.02 12.78
CA PHE A 45 -8.38 5.31 12.18
C PHE A 45 -7.04 5.17 11.43
N GLY A 46 -6.85 6.02 10.42
CA GLY A 46 -5.66 6.07 9.57
C GLY A 46 -5.95 5.61 8.14
N GLU A 47 -5.20 6.13 7.17
CA GLU A 47 -5.28 5.67 5.79
C GLU A 47 -4.57 4.32 5.66
N TYR A 48 -5.30 3.35 5.12
CA TYR A 48 -4.77 2.03 4.84
C TYR A 48 -5.28 1.51 3.51
N THR A 49 -4.50 0.61 2.93
CA THR A 49 -4.96 -0.25 1.84
C THR A 49 -5.06 -1.68 2.31
N THR A 50 -6.00 -2.42 1.73
CA THR A 50 -6.16 -3.84 1.96
C THR A 50 -5.43 -4.59 0.86
N VAL A 51 -4.56 -5.52 1.24
CA VAL A 51 -3.75 -6.30 0.31
C VAL A 51 -4.03 -7.77 0.54
N THR A 52 -4.21 -8.50 -0.55
CA THR A 52 -4.35 -9.95 -0.53
C THR A 52 -3.10 -10.53 -1.19
N CYS A 53 -2.34 -11.37 -0.48
CA CYS A 53 -1.21 -12.08 -1.10
C CYS A 53 -1.70 -13.18 -2.04
N SER A 54 -0.80 -13.73 -2.87
CA SER A 54 -1.13 -14.79 -3.84
C SER A 54 -1.62 -16.08 -3.16
N GLN A 55 -1.27 -16.27 -1.88
CA GLN A 55 -1.73 -17.36 -1.03
C GLN A 55 -3.14 -17.14 -0.44
N GLY A 56 -3.78 -15.99 -0.71
CA GLY A 56 -5.12 -15.67 -0.22
C GLY A 56 -5.19 -15.09 1.21
N HIS A 57 -4.06 -14.71 1.81
CA HIS A 57 -4.07 -13.99 3.09
C HIS A 57 -4.33 -12.50 2.88
N THR A 58 -5.35 -11.98 3.57
CA THR A 58 -5.66 -10.55 3.60
C THR A 58 -4.97 -9.88 4.78
N TYR A 59 -4.32 -8.75 4.52
CA TYR A 59 -3.68 -7.91 5.53
C TYR A 59 -3.82 -6.43 5.17
N TRP A 60 -3.56 -5.55 6.14
CA TRP A 60 -3.74 -4.12 5.98
C TRP A 60 -2.40 -3.42 6.00
N VAL A 61 -2.18 -2.54 5.04
CA VAL A 61 -0.98 -1.72 4.95
C VAL A 61 -1.37 -0.28 5.23
N TYR A 62 -0.88 0.22 6.35
CA TYR A 62 -1.08 1.60 6.77
C TYR A 62 -0.07 2.51 6.12
N PHE A 63 -0.54 3.67 5.70
CA PHE A 63 0.27 4.74 5.16
C PHE A 63 0.45 5.82 6.24
N CYS A 64 1.68 6.14 6.59
CA CYS A 64 2.03 7.13 7.61
C CYS A 64 3.01 8.18 7.07
#